data_AF-A0A2M9V0X3-F1
#
_entry.id   AF-A0A2M9V0X3-F1
#
_cell.length_a   1.000
_cell.length_b   1.000
_cell.length_c   1.000
_cell.angle_alpha   90.00
_cell.angle_beta   90.00
_cell.angle_gamma   90.00
#
_symmetry.space_group_name_H-M   'P 1'
#
loop_
_entity.id
_entity.type
_entity.pdbx_description
1 polymer ?
#
loop_
_entity_poly.entity_id
_entity_poly.type
_entity_poly.pdbx_seq_one_letter_code
_entity_poly.pdbx_strand_id
1 'polypeptide(L)'
;MSLTENDAKQKFAEILSKAIYENIDLRSFIKDKAIQQFDNDFDVFYPILKNEEVGNSETFRNILLKYTTEEELNNIERALPLLNIYVPDLSLFTNITPYNWDITDDQIPVTFRENQTSKMLLYFNGEKSGEIPQNSIPGFHLLVVKNNERVIPVSINTRGIANSYQFIDKAFDGTNSKQHTTLTRSMSEPDNIDWLSEDIVDPIVKSAYEKMKENPSLQRDNIYYGLTENNKEGSLNMNIDEYIYRIQISPSSYFTMADQEGDPTRKDKGTITNKKGEISDDEALSRFWIDGNFEIILQVFTGVKNIKELTAHEYVFNVKPQELFNVPIEKSYRHKTMFRHSKFYYTIDPHKLERKWYYPRAKGHDTRLPKWDIATQSLERFINIFERDVDEKITYVQNKTTTFAANFKSSADGNIPIGENGGSIKVGLGYDTTKSTSTSSTITIETTKTSDQLGTLTLNFYDAIIVEKNSQKGYRPKNVSNGTVSITISPMSDAFSRSVNF
;
A
#
# COMPACT_ATOMS: atom_id res chain seq x y z
N MET A 1 9.20 -2.32 38.85
CA MET A 1 8.27 -3.07 37.99
C MET A 1 8.41 -2.53 36.57
N SER A 2 8.49 -3.37 35.56
CA SER A 2 8.43 -2.91 34.16
C SER A 2 7.02 -2.42 33.88
N LEU A 3 6.89 -1.20 33.36
CA LEU A 3 5.62 -0.68 32.84
C LEU A 3 5.13 -1.58 31.70
N THR A 4 3.83 -1.85 31.64
CA THR A 4 3.24 -2.45 30.44
C THR A 4 3.20 -1.40 29.33
N GLU A 5 3.04 -1.84 28.07
CA GLU A 5 2.95 -0.93 26.92
C GLU A 5 1.79 0.07 27.07
N ASN A 6 0.61 -0.40 27.49
CA ASN A 6 -0.55 0.45 27.72
C ASN A 6 -0.32 1.45 28.86
N ASP A 7 0.25 1.01 29.98
CA ASP A 7 0.55 1.91 31.10
C ASP A 7 1.57 2.99 30.69
N ALA A 8 2.54 2.62 29.85
CA ALA A 8 3.51 3.56 29.32
C ALA A 8 2.87 4.57 28.36
N LYS A 9 1.96 4.14 27.47
CA LYS A 9 1.21 5.03 26.56
C LYS A 9 0.35 6.00 27.36
N GLN A 10 -0.34 5.51 28.37
CA GLN A 10 -1.14 6.34 29.28
C GLN A 10 -0.30 7.42 29.95
N LYS A 11 0.78 7.01 30.64
CA LYS A 11 1.65 7.96 31.35
C LYS A 11 2.27 8.97 30.40
N PHE A 12 2.69 8.54 29.22
CA PHE A 12 3.22 9.46 28.22
C PHE A 12 2.15 10.45 27.75
N ALA A 13 0.91 10.02 27.52
CA ALA A 13 -0.19 10.91 27.17
C ALA A 13 -0.46 11.96 28.26
N GLU A 14 -0.45 11.55 29.53
CA GLU A 14 -0.57 12.45 30.68
C GLU A 14 0.55 13.51 30.70
N ILE A 15 1.81 13.09 30.57
CA ILE A 15 2.99 13.98 30.57
C ILE A 15 2.95 14.93 29.36
N LEU A 16 2.71 14.39 28.16
CA LEU A 16 2.65 15.17 26.93
C LEU A 16 1.53 16.22 27.00
N SER A 17 0.36 15.88 27.54
CA SER A 17 -0.76 16.81 27.67
C SER A 17 -0.46 17.99 28.59
N LYS A 18 0.38 17.83 29.63
CA LYS A 18 0.89 18.94 30.45
C LYS A 18 1.89 19.79 29.69
N ALA A 19 2.84 19.12 29.02
CA ALA A 19 3.91 19.79 28.30
C ALA A 19 3.39 20.67 27.16
N ILE A 20 2.46 20.16 26.37
CA ILE A 20 1.86 20.93 25.27
C ILE A 20 0.87 21.98 25.75
N TYR A 21 0.34 21.92 26.98
CA TYR A 21 -0.55 22.96 27.50
C TYR A 21 0.24 24.25 27.77
N GLU A 22 1.38 24.13 28.44
CA GLU A 22 2.21 25.28 28.85
C GLU A 22 3.17 25.78 27.76
N ASN A 23 3.50 24.96 26.75
CA ASN A 23 4.59 25.24 25.82
C ASN A 23 4.13 25.36 24.35
N ILE A 24 4.02 26.61 23.87
CA ILE A 24 3.68 26.92 22.47
C ILE A 24 4.75 26.47 21.47
N ASP A 25 6.04 26.55 21.84
CA ASP A 25 7.13 26.14 20.96
C ASP A 25 7.10 24.62 20.75
N LEU A 26 6.70 23.85 21.77
CA LEU A 26 6.50 22.41 21.65
C LEU A 26 5.34 22.07 20.72
N ARG A 27 4.23 22.80 20.78
CA ARG A 27 3.11 22.63 19.84
C ARG A 27 3.56 22.91 18.40
N SER A 28 4.32 23.99 18.19
CA SER A 28 4.89 24.31 16.87
C SER A 28 5.82 23.20 16.38
N PHE A 29 6.73 22.72 17.23
CA PHE A 29 7.67 21.67 16.87
C PHE A 29 6.97 20.37 16.45
N ILE A 30 5.97 19.91 17.22
CA ILE A 30 5.21 18.69 16.89
C ILE A 30 4.47 18.89 15.56
N LYS A 31 3.82 20.04 15.35
CA LYS A 31 3.14 20.37 14.09
C LYS A 31 4.10 20.30 12.90
N ASP A 32 5.25 20.96 13.01
CA ASP A 32 6.23 21.06 11.92
C ASP A 32 6.83 19.70 11.56
N LYS A 33 7.03 18.84 12.57
CA LYS A 33 7.51 17.46 12.35
C LYS A 33 6.45 16.56 11.74
N ALA A 34 5.19 16.68 12.16
CA ALA A 34 4.09 15.91 11.58
C ALA A 34 3.89 16.24 10.10
N ILE A 35 3.93 17.53 9.73
CA ILE A 35 3.75 17.98 8.34
C ILE A 35 4.84 17.45 7.39
N GLN A 36 6.04 17.13 7.90
CA GLN A 36 7.10 16.55 7.08
C GLN A 36 6.80 15.13 6.60
N GLN A 37 5.82 14.46 7.23
CA GLN A 37 5.40 13.11 6.88
C GLN A 37 6.57 12.15 6.69
N PHE A 38 7.45 12.05 7.70
CA PHE A 38 8.72 11.33 7.56
C PHE A 38 8.51 9.87 7.11
N ASP A 39 7.38 9.27 7.46
CA ASP A 39 6.99 7.92 7.11
C ASP A 39 5.80 7.82 6.13
N ASN A 40 5.48 8.93 5.44
CA ASN A 40 4.27 9.17 4.63
C ASN A 40 2.94 9.27 5.41
N ASP A 41 2.98 9.46 6.72
CA ASP A 41 1.82 9.86 7.55
C ASP A 41 2.21 10.99 8.51
N PHE A 42 1.25 11.60 9.20
CA PHE A 42 1.47 12.74 10.11
C PHE A 42 2.02 12.33 11.48
N ASP A 43 3.03 11.48 11.44
CA ASP A 43 3.68 10.88 12.60
C ASP A 43 4.91 11.67 13.06
N VAL A 44 5.06 11.78 14.39
CA VAL A 44 6.18 12.43 15.07
C VAL A 44 6.91 11.38 15.90
N PHE A 45 7.97 10.84 15.32
CA PHE A 45 8.72 9.73 15.91
C PHE A 45 9.64 10.19 17.05
N TYR A 46 9.16 10.06 18.29
CA TYR A 46 9.82 10.57 19.48
C TYR A 46 11.27 10.10 19.66
N PRO A 47 11.65 8.81 19.45
CA PRO A 47 12.99 8.32 19.75
C PRO A 47 14.13 9.06 19.05
N ILE A 48 13.92 9.52 17.82
CA ILE A 48 14.92 10.28 17.07
C ILE A 48 14.83 11.79 17.35
N LEU A 49 13.64 12.28 17.71
CA LEU A 49 13.37 13.70 17.94
C LEU A 49 13.60 14.16 19.38
N LYS A 50 13.68 13.24 20.35
CA LYS A 50 13.71 13.56 21.79
C LYS A 50 14.87 14.49 22.20
N ASN A 51 15.98 14.45 21.46
CA ASN A 51 17.16 15.26 21.72
C ASN A 51 17.25 16.52 20.83
N GLU A 52 16.30 16.72 19.92
CA GLU A 52 16.24 17.96 19.13
C GLU A 52 15.75 19.13 19.98
N GLU A 53 16.27 20.32 19.68
CA GLU A 53 15.88 21.57 20.33
C GLU A 53 14.49 22.01 19.86
N VAL A 54 13.66 22.43 20.82
CA VAL A 54 12.32 22.96 20.59
C VAL A 54 12.38 24.48 20.78
N GLY A 55 12.16 25.21 19.69
CA GLY A 55 12.39 26.66 19.65
C GLY A 55 13.87 27.01 19.91
N ASN A 56 14.13 27.99 20.77
CA ASN A 56 15.49 28.37 21.22
C ASN A 56 15.71 28.03 22.71
N SER A 57 15.01 27.01 23.21
CA SER A 57 14.89 26.76 24.65
C SER A 57 15.62 25.49 25.09
N GLU A 58 14.93 24.36 25.07
CA GLU A 58 15.35 23.08 25.59
C GLU A 58 15.02 21.97 24.59
N THR A 59 15.60 20.78 24.80
CA THR A 59 15.24 19.62 23.98
C THR A 59 13.83 19.13 24.30
N PHE A 60 13.19 18.44 23.34
CA PHE A 60 11.85 17.86 23.54
C PHE A 60 11.80 17.01 24.83
N ARG A 61 12.78 16.14 25.06
CA ARG A 61 12.88 15.33 26.28
C ARG A 61 12.96 16.16 27.56
N ASN A 62 13.75 17.24 27.56
CA ASN A 62 13.93 18.09 28.73
C ASN A 62 12.64 18.84 29.08
N ILE A 63 11.84 19.22 28.07
CA ILE A 63 10.52 19.81 28.30
C ILE A 63 9.60 18.80 29.00
N LEU A 64 9.59 17.53 28.59
CA LEU A 64 8.79 16.48 29.25
C LEU A 64 9.23 16.25 30.71
N LEU A 65 10.54 16.28 30.99
CA LEU A 65 11.09 16.11 32.34
C LEU A 65 10.64 17.16 33.35
N LYS A 66 10.07 18.30 32.92
CA LYS A 66 9.45 19.26 33.83
C LYS A 66 8.18 18.72 34.50
N TYR A 67 7.58 17.67 33.93
CA TYR A 67 6.30 17.11 34.35
C TYR A 67 6.37 15.65 34.81
N THR A 68 7.57 15.06 34.86
CA THR A 68 7.84 13.69 35.30
C THR A 68 9.23 13.58 35.91
N THR A 69 9.65 12.38 36.32
CA THR A 69 11.02 12.12 36.80
C THR A 69 11.86 11.46 35.72
N GLU A 70 13.18 11.62 35.82
CA GLU A 70 14.14 10.92 34.96
C GLU A 70 13.93 9.39 34.99
N GLU A 71 13.61 8.83 36.17
CA GLU A 71 13.33 7.40 36.30
C GLU A 71 12.07 6.99 35.52
N GLU A 72 10.98 7.73 35.68
CA GLU A 72 9.70 7.43 35.02
C GLU A 72 9.77 7.58 33.51
N LEU A 73 10.34 8.69 33.00
CA LEU A 73 10.50 8.89 31.56
C LEU A 73 11.39 7.82 30.94
N ASN A 74 12.48 7.44 31.61
CA ASN A 74 13.32 6.32 31.14
C ASN A 74 12.58 4.98 31.14
N ASN A 75 11.67 4.75 32.08
CA ASN A 75 10.87 3.53 32.08
C ASN A 75 9.85 3.52 30.91
N ILE A 76 9.24 4.67 30.59
CA ILE A 76 8.37 4.83 29.42
C ILE A 76 9.16 4.60 28.12
N GLU A 77 10.31 5.24 27.97
CA GLU A 77 11.17 5.11 26.77
C GLU A 77 11.64 3.66 26.55
N ARG A 78 11.88 2.91 27.63
CA ARG A 78 12.23 1.48 27.54
C ARG A 78 11.02 0.60 27.19
N ALA A 79 9.82 0.95 27.65
CA ALA A 79 8.59 0.22 27.34
C ALA A 79 8.07 0.52 25.92
N LEU A 80 8.36 1.71 25.38
CA LEU A 80 7.90 2.18 24.07
C LEU A 80 9.10 2.57 23.18
N PRO A 81 9.90 1.59 22.71
CA PRO A 81 11.05 1.88 21.84
C PRO A 81 10.65 2.47 20.48
N LEU A 82 9.39 2.32 20.09
CA LEU A 82 8.79 2.85 18.87
C LEU A 82 7.79 3.98 19.16
N LEU A 83 7.90 4.66 20.30
CA LEU A 83 6.98 5.70 20.74
C LEU A 83 6.75 6.77 19.65
N ASN A 84 5.49 7.01 19.33
CA ASN A 84 5.10 7.89 18.27
C ASN A 84 3.91 8.78 18.68
N ILE A 85 3.90 10.00 18.18
CA ILE A 85 2.79 10.94 18.35
C ILE A 85 2.20 11.17 16.96
N TYR A 86 1.00 10.68 16.73
CA TYR A 86 0.24 10.92 15.51
C TYR A 86 -0.58 12.21 15.66
N VAL A 87 -0.46 13.11 14.70
CA VAL A 87 -1.29 14.33 14.58
C VAL A 87 -2.36 14.04 13.53
N PRO A 88 -3.62 13.76 13.92
CA PRO A 88 -4.62 13.29 12.97
C PRO A 88 -4.96 14.34 11.91
N ASP A 89 -4.91 13.93 10.64
CA ASP A 89 -5.52 14.67 9.55
C ASP A 89 -7.00 14.32 9.45
N LEU A 90 -7.80 15.08 10.18
CA LEU A 90 -9.25 14.97 10.14
C LEU A 90 -9.87 15.87 9.08
N SER A 91 -9.10 16.38 8.07
CA SER A 91 -9.65 17.12 6.90
C SER A 91 -10.83 16.39 6.30
N LEU A 92 -10.80 15.06 6.46
CA LEU A 92 -11.84 14.21 5.99
C LEU A 92 -13.17 14.42 6.73
N PHE A 93 -13.19 14.71 8.03
CA PHE A 93 -14.41 14.78 8.84
C PHE A 93 -14.81 16.20 9.24
N THR A 94 -13.80 17.05 9.37
CA THR A 94 -13.88 18.40 9.90
C THR A 94 -12.83 19.25 9.19
N ASN A 95 -12.77 20.55 9.47
CA ASN A 95 -11.70 21.40 8.97
C ASN A 95 -10.44 21.26 9.83
N ILE A 96 -10.09 20.07 10.33
CA ILE A 96 -9.02 19.88 11.31
C ILE A 96 -7.93 19.06 10.65
N THR A 97 -6.82 19.70 10.35
CA THR A 97 -5.66 19.09 9.72
C THR A 97 -4.41 19.50 10.49
N PRO A 98 -3.31 18.76 10.36
CA PRO A 98 -2.01 19.20 10.86
C PRO A 98 -1.65 20.59 10.34
N TYR A 99 -1.97 20.90 9.08
CA TYR A 99 -1.69 22.20 8.47
C TYR A 99 -2.40 23.37 9.16
N ASN A 100 -3.66 23.18 9.57
CA ASN A 100 -4.47 24.25 10.17
C ASN A 100 -4.57 24.19 11.69
N TRP A 101 -3.77 23.34 12.34
CA TRP A 101 -3.60 23.36 13.79
C TRP A 101 -3.12 24.74 14.26
N ASP A 102 -3.96 25.44 15.01
CA ASP A 102 -3.60 26.69 15.67
C ASP A 102 -2.74 26.40 16.90
N ILE A 103 -1.46 26.72 16.82
CA ILE A 103 -0.50 26.50 17.90
C ILE A 103 -0.74 27.44 19.10
N THR A 104 -1.54 28.50 18.94
CA THR A 104 -1.91 29.37 20.07
C THR A 104 -3.03 28.77 20.92
N ASP A 105 -3.73 27.76 20.40
CA ASP A 105 -4.69 26.96 21.17
C ASP A 105 -3.92 26.02 22.12
N ASP A 106 -4.00 26.30 23.42
CA ASP A 106 -3.44 25.46 24.48
C ASP A 106 -4.38 24.29 24.83
N GLN A 107 -5.59 24.25 24.27
CA GLN A 107 -6.62 23.30 24.65
C GLN A 107 -6.61 21.99 23.84
N ILE A 108 -5.43 21.44 23.58
CA ILE A 108 -5.26 20.24 22.75
C ILE A 108 -5.16 18.99 23.64
N PRO A 109 -6.15 18.09 23.63
CA PRO A 109 -6.06 16.87 24.40
C PRO A 109 -5.11 15.86 23.74
N VAL A 110 -4.51 15.02 24.58
CA VAL A 110 -3.72 13.86 24.16
C VAL A 110 -4.49 12.59 24.50
N THR A 111 -4.45 11.61 23.61
CA THR A 111 -5.13 10.33 23.79
C THR A 111 -4.21 9.18 23.42
N PHE A 112 -4.64 7.96 23.75
CA PHE A 112 -4.05 6.72 23.31
C PHE A 112 -5.16 5.67 23.21
N ARG A 113 -4.90 4.59 22.47
CA ARG A 113 -5.82 3.45 22.40
C ARG A 113 -5.39 2.39 23.41
N GLU A 114 -6.31 2.00 24.28
CA GLU A 114 -6.08 0.94 25.27
C GLU A 114 -6.31 -0.41 24.60
N ASN A 115 -5.28 -1.26 24.53
CA ASN A 115 -5.42 -2.62 24.01
C ASN A 115 -6.57 -3.30 24.79
N GLN A 116 -7.64 -3.72 24.08
CA GLN A 116 -8.86 -4.39 24.56
C GLN A 116 -10.11 -3.53 24.82
N THR A 117 -10.07 -2.20 24.75
CA THR A 117 -11.29 -1.37 24.85
C THR A 117 -11.43 -0.41 23.67
N SER A 118 -12.65 -0.23 23.15
CA SER A 118 -12.95 0.74 22.09
C SER A 118 -12.97 2.20 22.59
N LYS A 119 -12.38 2.48 23.76
CA LYS A 119 -12.49 3.79 24.44
C LYS A 119 -11.18 4.55 24.29
N MET A 120 -11.25 5.77 23.77
CA MET A 120 -10.12 6.69 23.71
C MET A 120 -10.24 7.71 24.84
N LEU A 121 -9.37 7.60 25.84
CA LEU A 121 -9.35 8.52 26.97
C LEU A 121 -8.67 9.84 26.58
N LEU A 122 -9.27 10.97 26.94
CA LEU A 122 -8.72 12.29 26.66
C LEU A 122 -8.03 12.85 27.91
N TYR A 123 -6.75 13.17 27.77
CA TYR A 123 -5.95 13.84 28.79
C TYR A 123 -5.72 15.28 28.40
N PHE A 124 -5.97 16.17 29.35
CA PHE A 124 -5.85 17.61 29.20
C PHE A 124 -5.11 18.17 30.40
N ASN A 125 -4.01 18.89 30.18
CA ASN A 125 -3.15 19.39 31.26
C ASN A 125 -2.84 18.30 32.32
N GLY A 126 -2.66 17.06 31.87
CA GLY A 126 -2.35 15.91 32.72
C GLY A 126 -3.50 15.29 33.49
N GLU A 127 -4.73 15.77 33.31
CA GLU A 127 -5.91 15.21 33.94
C GLU A 127 -6.80 14.53 32.91
N LYS A 128 -7.46 13.43 33.31
CA LYS A 128 -8.49 12.79 32.48
C LYS A 128 -9.69 13.72 32.35
N SER A 129 -9.87 14.29 31.17
CA SER A 129 -10.90 15.29 30.85
C SER A 129 -12.17 14.66 30.26
N GLY A 130 -12.05 13.47 29.68
CA GLY A 130 -13.19 12.78 29.10
C GLY A 130 -12.80 11.54 28.31
N GLU A 131 -13.73 11.08 27.49
CA GLU A 131 -13.55 9.95 26.59
C GLU A 131 -14.17 10.33 25.24
N ILE A 132 -13.53 9.96 24.14
CA ILE A 132 -14.19 10.01 22.83
C ILE A 132 -15.19 8.85 22.82
N PRO A 133 -16.50 9.10 22.66
CA PRO A 133 -17.46 8.02 22.56
C PRO A 133 -17.13 7.12 21.37
N GLN A 134 -17.44 5.83 21.51
CA GLN A 134 -17.27 4.89 20.41
C GLN A 134 -17.97 5.42 19.14
N ASN A 135 -17.27 5.33 18.01
CA ASN A 135 -17.70 5.82 16.68
C ASN A 135 -17.89 7.35 16.56
N SER A 136 -17.36 8.14 17.50
CA SER A 136 -17.38 9.60 17.41
C SER A 136 -16.09 10.18 16.84
N ILE A 137 -16.22 11.34 16.19
CA ILE A 137 -15.08 12.05 15.60
C ILE A 137 -14.88 13.35 16.38
N PRO A 138 -13.67 13.58 16.90
CA PRO A 138 -13.39 14.84 17.57
C PRO A 138 -13.48 16.00 16.58
N GLY A 139 -14.23 17.03 17.00
CA GLY A 139 -14.36 18.32 16.31
C GLY A 139 -13.31 19.33 16.75
N PHE A 140 -12.16 18.85 17.25
CA PHE A 140 -11.03 19.62 17.76
C PHE A 140 -9.72 18.88 17.44
N HIS A 141 -8.60 19.62 17.35
CA HIS A 141 -7.27 19.02 17.21
C HIS A 141 -6.95 18.19 18.45
N LEU A 142 -6.32 17.03 18.26
CA LEU A 142 -5.86 16.16 19.33
C LEU A 142 -4.56 15.48 18.92
N LEU A 143 -3.83 14.93 19.88
CA LEU A 143 -2.64 14.12 19.61
C LEU A 143 -2.89 12.67 20.04
N VAL A 144 -2.44 11.70 19.24
CA VAL A 144 -2.60 10.27 19.53
C VAL A 144 -1.25 9.62 19.81
N VAL A 145 -1.07 9.07 21.00
CA VAL A 145 0.12 8.31 21.39
C VAL A 145 -0.04 6.87 20.91
N LYS A 146 0.84 6.44 20.01
CA LYS A 146 0.90 5.08 19.45
C LYS A 146 2.35 4.59 19.38
N ASN A 147 2.55 3.34 18.95
CA ASN A 147 3.85 2.89 18.45
C ASN A 147 3.88 3.11 16.94
N ASN A 148 5.04 3.49 16.39
CA ASN A 148 5.23 3.55 14.95
C ASN A 148 5.28 2.14 14.37
N GLU A 149 4.53 1.92 13.31
CA GLU A 149 4.34 0.64 12.62
C GLU A 149 5.28 0.44 11.42
N ARG A 150 6.00 1.49 11.00
CA ARG A 150 6.81 1.51 9.76
C ARG A 150 8.31 1.44 10.01
N VAL A 151 8.73 1.56 11.26
CA VAL A 151 10.13 1.65 11.69
C VAL A 151 10.47 0.53 12.66
N ILE A 152 11.68 -0.02 12.53
CA ILE A 152 12.22 -1.03 13.46
C ILE A 152 13.55 -0.58 14.07
N PRO A 153 13.84 -0.98 15.33
CA PRO A 153 15.14 -0.75 15.92
C PRO A 153 16.20 -1.64 15.27
N VAL A 154 17.35 -1.07 14.99
CA VAL A 154 18.54 -1.75 14.46
C VAL A 154 19.63 -1.71 15.52
N SER A 155 20.14 -2.88 15.91
CA SER A 155 21.27 -2.99 16.81
C SER A 155 22.58 -2.76 16.04
N ILE A 156 23.22 -1.60 16.27
CA ILE A 156 24.60 -1.40 15.82
C ILE A 156 25.52 -2.02 16.87
N ASN A 157 26.24 -3.08 16.50
CA ASN A 157 27.21 -3.79 17.35
C ASN A 157 28.50 -2.99 17.61
N THR A 158 28.39 -1.73 18.04
CA THR A 158 29.54 -0.94 18.53
C THR A 158 29.18 -0.25 19.84
N ARG A 159 29.92 -0.61 20.89
CA ARG A 159 29.76 -0.11 22.27
C ARG A 159 29.66 1.41 22.29
N GLY A 160 28.45 1.94 22.53
CA GLY A 160 28.25 3.33 22.96
C GLY A 160 27.32 4.22 22.13
N ILE A 161 26.61 3.73 21.11
CA ILE A 161 25.69 4.56 20.30
C ILE A 161 24.25 4.05 20.43
N ALA A 162 23.31 4.99 20.54
CA ALA A 162 21.87 4.79 20.68
C ALA A 162 21.30 3.84 19.61
N ASN A 163 20.16 3.21 19.93
CA ASN A 163 19.36 2.47 18.95
C ASN A 163 19.23 3.30 17.67
N SER A 164 19.77 2.80 16.56
CA SER A 164 19.44 3.34 15.24
C SER A 164 18.11 2.77 14.79
N TYR A 165 17.41 3.49 13.93
CA TYR A 165 16.10 3.10 13.42
C TYR A 165 16.16 3.04 11.90
N GLN A 166 15.46 2.07 11.30
CA GLN A 166 15.30 1.98 9.85
C GLN A 166 13.85 1.66 9.50
N PHE A 167 13.41 2.12 8.33
CA PHE A 167 12.12 1.70 7.80
C PHE A 167 12.12 0.19 7.51
N ILE A 168 10.97 -0.45 7.77
CA ILE A 168 10.74 -1.85 7.42
C ILE A 168 10.81 -2.03 5.90
N ASP A 169 10.37 -1.01 5.15
CA ASP A 169 10.46 -0.94 3.70
C ASP A 169 10.76 0.50 3.25
N LYS A 170 11.51 0.64 2.15
CA LYS A 170 11.83 1.94 1.55
C LYS A 170 10.58 2.70 1.09
N ALA A 171 9.48 2.01 0.79
CA ALA A 171 8.20 2.63 0.43
C ALA A 171 7.63 3.52 1.55
N PHE A 172 8.00 3.27 2.81
CA PHE A 172 7.61 4.12 3.93
C PHE A 172 8.50 5.37 4.07
N ASP A 173 9.63 5.45 3.38
CA ASP A 173 10.52 6.61 3.47
C ASP A 173 9.93 7.84 2.77
N GLY A 174 9.31 8.71 3.56
CA GLY A 174 8.70 9.97 3.11
C GLY A 174 9.72 11.03 2.69
N THR A 175 11.02 10.83 2.92
CA THR A 175 12.05 11.84 2.58
C THR A 175 12.18 12.11 1.08
N ASN A 176 11.62 11.23 0.23
CA ASN A 176 11.66 11.34 -1.22
C ASN A 176 10.29 11.62 -1.87
N SER A 177 9.21 11.78 -1.08
CA SER A 177 7.88 12.06 -1.62
C SER A 177 7.82 13.50 -2.13
N LYS A 178 8.24 13.71 -3.39
CA LYS A 178 7.81 14.90 -4.12
C LYS A 178 6.28 14.83 -4.16
N GLN A 179 5.61 15.79 -3.54
CA GLN A 179 4.17 16.02 -3.66
C GLN A 179 3.80 16.22 -5.13
N HIS A 180 3.69 15.13 -5.89
CA HIS A 180 2.97 15.11 -7.14
C HIS A 180 1.51 14.93 -6.76
N THR A 181 0.80 16.05 -6.69
CA THR A 181 -0.65 16.09 -6.79
C THR A 181 -1.06 15.63 -8.20
N THR A 182 -0.89 14.35 -8.49
CA THR A 182 -1.48 13.75 -9.69
C THR A 182 -2.96 13.58 -9.40
N LEU A 183 -3.76 14.41 -10.08
CA LEU A 183 -5.21 14.33 -10.16
C LEU A 183 -5.64 12.87 -10.18
N THR A 184 -6.28 12.41 -9.11
CA THR A 184 -7.06 11.18 -9.15
C THR A 184 -8.05 11.34 -10.29
N ARG A 185 -7.95 10.49 -11.32
CA ARG A 185 -8.97 10.43 -12.37
C ARG A 185 -10.31 10.20 -11.68
N SER A 186 -11.08 11.27 -11.54
CA SER A 186 -12.47 11.25 -11.11
C SER A 186 -13.26 10.41 -12.11
N MET A 187 -14.01 9.43 -11.60
CA MET A 187 -15.17 8.82 -12.23
C MET A 187 -15.07 8.63 -13.77
N SER A 188 -14.32 7.64 -14.22
CA SER A 188 -14.57 7.10 -15.57
C SER A 188 -15.78 6.17 -15.50
N GLU A 189 -16.75 6.38 -16.39
CA GLU A 189 -17.98 5.59 -16.48
C GLU A 189 -17.72 4.07 -16.39
N PRO A 190 -18.62 3.31 -15.73
CA PRO A 190 -18.46 1.88 -15.47
C PRO A 190 -18.16 1.03 -16.73
N ASP A 191 -18.58 1.49 -17.92
CA ASP A 191 -18.54 0.73 -19.17
C ASP A 191 -17.17 0.66 -19.87
N ASN A 192 -16.12 1.30 -19.33
CA ASN A 192 -14.80 1.34 -19.97
C ASN A 192 -13.60 0.96 -19.07
N ILE A 193 -13.83 0.48 -17.84
CA ILE A 193 -12.74 0.22 -16.88
C ILE A 193 -11.76 -0.88 -17.35
N ASP A 194 -12.20 -1.82 -18.17
CA ASP A 194 -11.40 -2.96 -18.59
C ASP A 194 -10.46 -2.64 -19.75
N TRP A 195 -10.61 -1.51 -20.43
CA TRP A 195 -9.84 -1.15 -21.61
C TRP A 195 -8.67 -0.20 -21.26
N LEU A 196 -7.57 -0.33 -22.01
CA LEU A 196 -6.42 0.55 -21.98
C LEU A 196 -6.41 1.40 -23.25
N SER A 197 -6.20 2.70 -23.09
CA SER A 197 -6.01 3.60 -24.23
C SER A 197 -4.72 3.26 -24.97
N GLU A 198 -4.65 3.63 -26.25
CA GLU A 198 -3.53 3.22 -27.09
C GLU A 198 -2.20 3.83 -26.64
N ASP A 199 -2.19 5.03 -26.08
CA ASP A 199 -1.00 5.75 -25.61
C ASP A 199 -0.27 5.05 -24.44
N ILE A 200 -1.01 4.31 -23.60
CA ILE A 200 -0.46 3.65 -22.41
C ILE A 200 -0.08 2.18 -22.65
N VAL A 201 -0.24 1.67 -23.88
CA VAL A 201 0.19 0.32 -24.28
C VAL A 201 1.49 0.40 -25.06
N ASP A 202 2.48 -0.42 -24.71
CA ASP A 202 3.77 -0.45 -25.40
C ASP A 202 3.59 -0.86 -26.88
N PRO A 203 4.19 -0.14 -27.85
CA PRO A 203 4.20 -0.54 -29.26
C PRO A 203 4.59 -2.01 -29.52
N ILE A 204 5.49 -2.61 -28.72
CA ILE A 204 5.87 -4.02 -28.88
C ILE A 204 4.68 -4.95 -28.59
N VAL A 205 3.85 -4.60 -27.60
CA VAL A 205 2.65 -5.35 -27.21
C VAL A 205 1.58 -5.24 -28.31
N LYS A 206 1.39 -4.04 -28.86
CA LYS A 206 0.45 -3.82 -29.99
C LYS A 206 0.88 -4.63 -31.21
N SER A 207 2.17 -4.58 -31.56
CA SER A 207 2.71 -5.32 -32.70
C SER A 207 2.52 -6.83 -32.52
N ALA A 208 2.77 -7.34 -31.31
CA ALA A 208 2.58 -8.75 -30.98
C ALA A 208 1.12 -9.17 -31.04
N TYR A 209 0.18 -8.33 -30.57
CA TYR A 209 -1.25 -8.59 -30.69
C TYR A 209 -1.67 -8.77 -32.15
N GLU A 210 -1.27 -7.86 -33.04
CA GLU A 210 -1.62 -7.95 -34.47
C GLU A 210 -1.00 -9.19 -35.15
N LYS A 211 0.27 -9.50 -34.83
CA LYS A 211 0.98 -10.67 -35.39
C LYS A 211 0.46 -12.01 -34.86
N MET A 212 -0.03 -12.05 -33.63
CA MET A 212 -0.44 -13.27 -32.93
C MET A 212 -1.95 -13.30 -32.65
N LYS A 213 -2.75 -12.59 -33.46
CA LYS A 213 -4.19 -12.45 -33.24
C LYS A 213 -4.93 -13.80 -33.23
N GLU A 214 -4.56 -14.69 -34.15
CA GLU A 214 -5.15 -16.04 -34.26
C GLU A 214 -4.65 -16.99 -33.16
N ASN A 215 -3.51 -16.68 -32.53
CA ASN A 215 -2.92 -17.48 -31.46
C ASN A 215 -2.43 -16.59 -30.30
N PRO A 216 -3.33 -15.99 -29.50
CA PRO A 216 -2.97 -15.00 -28.48
C PRO A 216 -1.99 -15.50 -27.41
N SER A 217 -1.92 -16.81 -27.18
CA SER A 217 -0.96 -17.45 -26.28
C SER A 217 0.50 -17.31 -26.71
N LEU A 218 0.74 -16.95 -27.98
CA LEU A 218 2.09 -16.78 -28.55
C LEU A 218 2.57 -15.32 -28.51
N GLN A 219 1.81 -14.40 -27.91
CA GLN A 219 2.19 -12.99 -27.83
C GLN A 219 3.53 -12.80 -27.10
N ARG A 220 3.78 -13.53 -25.99
CA ARG A 220 5.07 -13.48 -25.29
C ARG A 220 6.21 -14.08 -26.10
N ASP A 221 5.97 -15.09 -26.92
CA ASP A 221 7.00 -15.59 -27.85
C ASP A 221 7.43 -14.54 -28.87
N ASN A 222 6.47 -13.76 -29.37
CA ASN A 222 6.77 -12.65 -30.26
C ASN A 222 7.56 -11.54 -29.55
N ILE A 223 7.15 -11.18 -28.33
CA ILE A 223 7.72 -10.07 -27.58
C ILE A 223 9.12 -10.40 -27.08
N TYR A 224 9.28 -11.56 -26.42
CA TYR A 224 10.53 -11.95 -25.78
C TYR A 224 11.57 -12.47 -26.77
N TYR A 225 11.16 -13.13 -27.85
CA TYR A 225 12.08 -13.82 -28.75
C TYR A 225 11.95 -13.37 -30.22
N GLY A 226 10.98 -12.52 -30.57
CA GLY A 226 10.77 -12.11 -31.97
C GLY A 226 10.22 -13.23 -32.87
N LEU A 227 9.71 -14.31 -32.28
CA LEU A 227 9.22 -15.47 -33.02
C LEU A 227 7.92 -15.16 -33.75
N THR A 228 7.74 -15.75 -34.92
CA THR A 228 6.52 -15.67 -35.75
C THR A 228 6.29 -17.00 -36.48
N GLU A 229 5.27 -17.07 -37.33
CA GLU A 229 5.10 -18.23 -38.19
C GLU A 229 6.28 -18.45 -39.15
N ASN A 230 6.89 -17.36 -39.63
CA ASN A 230 8.00 -17.39 -40.59
C ASN A 230 9.38 -17.31 -39.93
N ASN A 231 9.45 -16.85 -38.68
CA ASN A 231 10.69 -16.81 -37.90
C ASN A 231 10.59 -17.73 -36.68
N LYS A 232 11.24 -18.90 -36.76
CA LYS A 232 11.17 -19.95 -35.74
C LYS A 232 12.34 -19.94 -34.76
N GLU A 233 13.26 -19.00 -34.86
CA GLU A 233 14.38 -18.89 -33.93
C GLU A 233 14.57 -17.45 -33.46
N GLY A 234 14.89 -17.30 -32.18
CA GLY A 234 14.98 -15.99 -31.57
C GLY A 234 15.73 -16.01 -30.25
N SER A 235 16.53 -14.97 -30.02
CA SER A 235 17.26 -14.76 -28.76
C SER A 235 16.40 -13.95 -27.80
N LEU A 236 16.41 -14.30 -26.52
CA LEU A 236 15.73 -13.57 -25.46
C LEU A 236 16.13 -12.08 -25.50
N ASN A 237 15.13 -11.21 -25.55
CA ASN A 237 15.31 -9.77 -25.53
C ASN A 237 15.47 -9.28 -24.09
N MET A 238 16.70 -8.88 -23.76
CA MET A 238 17.07 -8.45 -22.41
C MET A 238 16.51 -7.08 -22.02
N ASN A 239 15.95 -6.31 -22.96
CA ASN A 239 15.40 -4.97 -22.71
C ASN A 239 13.89 -4.98 -22.43
N ILE A 240 13.29 -6.15 -22.21
CA ILE A 240 11.85 -6.31 -21.94
C ILE A 240 11.63 -6.99 -20.60
N ASP A 241 10.78 -6.39 -19.76
CA ASP A 241 10.36 -6.99 -18.49
C ASP A 241 8.85 -6.89 -18.31
N GLU A 242 8.31 -7.79 -17.49
CA GLU A 242 6.90 -7.73 -17.06
C GLU A 242 6.74 -6.66 -15.98
N TYR A 243 5.62 -5.97 -15.99
CA TYR A 243 5.26 -5.01 -14.95
C TYR A 243 3.88 -5.33 -14.39
N ILE A 244 3.72 -5.20 -13.07
CA ILE A 244 2.39 -5.11 -12.46
C ILE A 244 1.81 -3.76 -12.90
N TYR A 245 0.84 -3.82 -13.80
CA TYR A 245 0.32 -2.65 -14.50
C TYR A 245 -0.77 -1.96 -13.69
N ARG A 246 -1.77 -2.74 -13.26
CA ARG A 246 -2.88 -2.28 -12.42
C ARG A 246 -3.45 -3.43 -11.61
N ILE A 247 -3.98 -3.09 -10.44
CA ILE A 247 -4.55 -4.01 -9.46
C ILE A 247 -5.98 -3.58 -9.18
N GLN A 248 -6.88 -4.53 -9.01
CA GLN A 248 -8.25 -4.31 -8.61
C GLN A 248 -8.63 -5.33 -7.56
N ILE A 249 -9.27 -4.88 -6.49
CA ILE A 249 -9.76 -5.71 -5.40
C ILE A 249 -11.29 -5.73 -5.44
N SER A 250 -11.86 -6.90 -5.15
CA SER A 250 -13.29 -7.09 -5.05
C SER A 250 -13.84 -6.27 -3.88
N PRO A 251 -14.93 -5.52 -4.08
CA PRO A 251 -15.61 -4.81 -3.00
C PRO A 251 -16.02 -5.71 -1.83
N SER A 252 -16.28 -7.00 -2.08
CA SER A 252 -16.63 -7.97 -1.03
C SER A 252 -15.51 -8.17 0.01
N SER A 253 -14.26 -7.93 -0.38
CA SER A 253 -13.09 -8.13 0.48
C SER A 253 -12.79 -6.94 1.37
N TYR A 254 -13.48 -5.81 1.18
CA TYR A 254 -13.32 -4.62 2.01
C TYR A 254 -13.51 -4.94 3.50
N PHE A 255 -14.55 -5.68 3.86
CA PHE A 255 -14.86 -5.97 5.26
C PHE A 255 -13.86 -6.92 5.92
N THR A 256 -13.15 -7.71 5.12
CA THR A 256 -12.05 -8.55 5.62
C THR A 256 -10.87 -7.63 5.89
N MET A 257 -10.38 -6.94 4.86
CA MET A 257 -9.22 -6.03 4.91
C MET A 257 -9.33 -4.87 5.91
N ALA A 258 -10.53 -4.57 6.41
CA ALA A 258 -10.77 -3.47 7.34
C ALA A 258 -11.31 -4.00 8.67
N ASP A 259 -10.81 -5.14 9.15
CA ASP A 259 -11.24 -5.75 10.39
C ASP A 259 -10.31 -5.49 11.59
N GLN A 260 -9.18 -4.78 11.37
CA GLN A 260 -8.15 -4.57 12.40
C GLN A 260 -7.92 -3.09 12.78
N GLU A 261 -7.02 -2.91 13.75
CA GLU A 261 -6.69 -1.61 14.34
C GLU A 261 -5.65 -0.87 13.50
N GLY A 262 -6.05 0.23 12.87
CA GLY A 262 -5.20 1.00 11.96
C GLY A 262 -5.74 0.99 10.53
N ASP A 263 -6.52 -0.03 10.20
CA ASP A 263 -7.15 -0.14 8.90
C ASP A 263 -8.19 0.96 8.68
N PRO A 264 -8.31 1.41 7.43
CA PRO A 264 -9.30 2.39 7.08
C PRO A 264 -10.69 1.73 7.14
N THR A 265 -11.35 1.93 8.27
CA THR A 265 -12.66 1.37 8.63
C THR A 265 -13.81 2.36 8.41
N ARG A 266 -15.05 1.88 8.29
CA ARG A 266 -16.23 2.77 8.17
C ARG A 266 -16.50 3.45 9.52
N LYS A 267 -16.70 4.78 9.54
CA LYS A 267 -16.91 5.53 10.80
C LYS A 267 -18.21 5.28 11.55
N ASP A 268 -19.28 4.86 10.90
CA ASP A 268 -20.52 4.42 11.57
C ASP A 268 -21.54 3.93 10.55
N LYS A 269 -22.55 3.16 10.99
CA LYS A 269 -23.73 2.75 10.17
C LYS A 269 -24.69 3.90 9.85
N GLY A 270 -24.21 5.15 9.81
CA GLY A 270 -25.04 6.35 9.86
C GLY A 270 -25.04 7.21 8.59
N THR A 271 -25.99 8.14 8.55
CA THR A 271 -26.14 9.21 7.56
C THR A 271 -25.41 10.47 8.02
N ILE A 272 -24.58 11.06 7.16
CA ILE A 272 -23.90 12.33 7.42
C ILE A 272 -24.83 13.48 7.07
N THR A 273 -24.84 14.55 7.88
CA THR A 273 -25.71 15.71 7.63
C THR A 273 -24.93 17.00 7.49
N ASN A 274 -25.32 17.86 6.55
CA ASN A 274 -24.79 19.21 6.46
C ASN A 274 -25.90 20.28 6.54
N LYS A 275 -25.65 21.31 7.35
CA LYS A 275 -26.58 22.44 7.58
C LYS A 275 -26.30 23.64 6.68
N LYS A 276 -25.07 23.76 6.13
CA LYS A 276 -24.58 24.95 5.39
C LYS A 276 -24.49 24.73 3.87
N GLY A 277 -25.43 23.99 3.28
CA GLY A 277 -25.47 23.74 1.83
C GLY A 277 -25.02 22.33 1.42
N GLU A 278 -25.02 22.06 0.12
CA GLU A 278 -24.48 20.81 -0.42
C GLU A 278 -22.95 20.82 -0.30
N ILE A 279 -22.38 19.70 0.18
CA ILE A 279 -20.93 19.43 0.16
C ILE A 279 -20.58 18.56 -1.04
N SER A 280 -19.31 18.63 -1.47
CA SER A 280 -18.80 17.82 -2.58
C SER A 280 -18.80 16.31 -2.24
N ASP A 281 -18.71 15.47 -3.27
CA ASP A 281 -18.63 14.01 -3.08
C ASP A 281 -17.34 13.62 -2.37
N ASP A 282 -16.23 14.28 -2.68
CA ASP A 282 -14.95 14.09 -2.00
C ASP A 282 -15.07 14.46 -0.51
N GLU A 283 -15.71 15.59 -0.20
CA GLU A 283 -15.97 16.02 1.18
C GLU A 283 -16.99 15.14 1.90
N ALA A 284 -17.95 14.53 1.19
CA ALA A 284 -18.86 13.56 1.79
C ALA A 284 -18.13 12.24 2.08
N LEU A 285 -17.35 11.73 1.13
CA LEU A 285 -16.56 10.49 1.24
C LEU A 285 -15.57 10.52 2.37
N SER A 286 -14.88 11.65 2.47
CA SER A 286 -13.94 11.90 3.52
C SER A 286 -14.63 11.80 4.89
N ARG A 287 -15.84 12.33 5.03
CA ARG A 287 -16.55 12.28 6.32
C ARG A 287 -17.02 10.85 6.69
N PHE A 288 -17.05 9.91 5.74
CA PHE A 288 -17.56 8.55 5.90
C PHE A 288 -16.53 7.48 6.33
N TRP A 289 -15.25 7.70 6.06
CA TRP A 289 -14.21 6.66 6.12
C TRP A 289 -13.09 7.04 7.10
N ILE A 290 -12.67 6.14 8.02
CA ILE A 290 -11.57 6.35 8.99
C ILE A 290 -10.23 6.45 8.25
N ASP A 291 -9.39 7.43 8.60
CA ASP A 291 -8.03 7.54 8.06
C ASP A 291 -7.18 6.30 8.35
N GLY A 292 -6.39 5.92 7.35
CA GLY A 292 -5.60 4.70 7.29
C GLY A 292 -5.39 4.32 5.82
N ASN A 293 -4.42 3.45 5.57
CA ASN A 293 -4.22 2.87 4.25
C ASN A 293 -4.21 1.35 4.39
N PHE A 294 -4.47 0.63 3.30
CA PHE A 294 -4.24 -0.80 3.23
C PHE A 294 -2.81 -1.06 2.78
N GLU A 295 -2.14 -2.02 3.41
CA GLU A 295 -0.82 -2.50 3.03
C GLU A 295 -0.95 -3.74 2.14
N ILE A 296 -1.12 -3.52 0.82
CA ILE A 296 -1.26 -4.61 -0.14
C ILE A 296 0.11 -5.17 -0.51
N ILE A 297 0.31 -6.46 -0.23
CA ILE A 297 1.57 -7.16 -0.48
C ILE A 297 1.39 -8.21 -1.55
N LEU A 298 2.25 -8.17 -2.58
CA LEU A 298 2.37 -9.21 -3.58
C LEU A 298 3.70 -9.95 -3.42
N GLN A 299 3.63 -11.25 -3.16
CA GLN A 299 4.78 -12.13 -3.16
C GLN A 299 4.80 -12.95 -4.45
N VAL A 300 5.75 -12.65 -5.35
CA VAL A 300 5.89 -13.27 -6.66
C VAL A 300 6.95 -14.36 -6.62
N PHE A 301 6.56 -15.60 -6.90
CA PHE A 301 7.42 -16.77 -6.98
C PHE A 301 7.59 -17.21 -8.43
N THR A 302 8.83 -17.42 -8.85
CA THR A 302 9.17 -17.98 -10.17
C THR A 302 9.99 -19.25 -9.96
N GLY A 303 9.58 -20.36 -10.57
CA GLY A 303 10.34 -21.60 -10.54
C GLY A 303 11.66 -21.44 -11.29
N VAL A 304 12.72 -22.05 -10.79
CA VAL A 304 14.04 -22.07 -11.43
C VAL A 304 14.49 -23.52 -11.56
N LYS A 305 15.01 -23.92 -12.73
CA LYS A 305 15.47 -25.30 -12.97
C LYS A 305 16.45 -25.71 -11.88
N ASN A 306 16.26 -26.93 -11.36
CA ASN A 306 17.06 -27.53 -10.29
C ASN A 306 16.97 -26.84 -8.92
N ILE A 307 16.07 -25.87 -8.74
CA ILE A 307 15.79 -25.25 -7.44
C ILE A 307 14.41 -25.70 -6.97
N LYS A 308 14.36 -26.33 -5.79
CA LYS A 308 13.09 -26.80 -5.20
C LYS A 308 12.45 -25.76 -4.30
N GLU A 309 13.23 -25.04 -3.52
CA GLU A 309 12.74 -24.01 -2.60
C GLU A 309 12.80 -22.64 -3.28
N LEU A 310 11.65 -22.01 -3.45
CA LEU A 310 11.53 -20.73 -4.15
C LEU A 310 11.38 -19.58 -3.15
N THR A 311 12.10 -18.49 -3.41
CA THR A 311 11.98 -17.23 -2.67
C THR A 311 11.03 -16.27 -3.39
N ALA A 312 10.30 -15.48 -2.61
CA ALA A 312 9.45 -14.44 -3.13
C ALA A 312 10.27 -13.23 -3.58
N HIS A 313 9.82 -12.56 -4.64
CA HIS A 313 10.05 -11.13 -4.81
C HIS A 313 8.83 -10.40 -4.28
N GLU A 314 9.02 -9.54 -3.28
CA GLU A 314 7.95 -8.84 -2.57
C GLU A 314 7.71 -7.44 -3.17
N TYR A 315 6.45 -7.07 -3.33
CA TYR A 315 5.99 -5.74 -3.69
C TYR A 315 5.00 -5.27 -2.64
N VAL A 316 5.20 -4.07 -2.10
CA VAL A 316 4.33 -3.48 -1.09
C VAL A 316 3.71 -2.21 -1.65
N PHE A 317 2.40 -2.12 -1.59
CA PHE A 317 1.63 -0.95 -2.00
C PHE A 317 0.87 -0.40 -0.81
N ASN A 318 1.09 0.89 -0.55
CA ASN A 318 0.38 1.62 0.47
C ASN A 318 -0.81 2.32 -0.20
N VAL A 319 -2.04 1.86 0.04
CA VAL A 319 -3.19 2.20 -0.80
C VAL A 319 -4.37 2.73 0.01
N LYS A 320 -4.86 3.91 -0.37
CA LYS A 320 -6.08 4.45 0.22
C LYS A 320 -7.31 3.71 -0.31
N PRO A 321 -8.35 3.49 0.51
CA PRO A 321 -9.58 2.85 0.06
C PRO A 321 -10.23 3.50 -1.17
N GLN A 322 -10.19 4.83 -1.27
CA GLN A 322 -10.74 5.58 -2.39
C GLN A 322 -9.94 5.38 -3.69
N GLU A 323 -8.76 4.77 -3.61
CA GLU A 323 -7.95 4.36 -4.77
C GLU A 323 -8.30 2.94 -5.23
N LEU A 324 -8.85 2.09 -4.36
CA LEU A 324 -9.29 0.72 -4.67
C LEU A 324 -10.78 0.63 -4.99
N PHE A 325 -11.59 1.53 -4.46
CA PHE A 325 -13.03 1.50 -4.58
C PHE A 325 -13.60 2.84 -5.03
N ASN A 326 -14.55 2.77 -5.96
CA ASN A 326 -15.54 3.80 -6.19
C ASN A 326 -16.62 3.63 -5.13
N VAL A 327 -17.05 4.73 -4.52
CA VAL A 327 -17.93 4.69 -3.37
C VAL A 327 -19.18 5.49 -3.70
N PRO A 328 -20.33 4.83 -3.98
CA PRO A 328 -21.56 5.53 -4.30
C PRO A 328 -22.07 6.32 -3.08
N ILE A 329 -22.35 7.60 -3.30
CA ILE A 329 -22.89 8.50 -2.27
C ILE A 329 -24.36 8.77 -2.57
N GLU A 330 -25.23 8.34 -1.69
CA GLU A 330 -26.66 8.65 -1.76
C GLU A 330 -26.92 10.02 -1.12
N LYS A 331 -27.37 10.97 -1.93
CA LYS A 331 -27.73 12.32 -1.48
C LYS A 331 -29.24 12.43 -1.30
N SER A 332 -29.68 12.96 -0.17
CA SER A 332 -31.07 13.38 0.02
C SER A 332 -31.17 14.76 0.66
N TYR A 333 -32.21 15.50 0.29
CA TYR A 333 -32.42 16.87 0.75
C TYR A 333 -33.73 16.99 1.51
N ARG A 334 -33.68 17.67 2.65
CA ARG A 334 -34.86 18.04 3.41
C ARG A 334 -35.07 19.54 3.35
N HIS A 335 -36.24 19.92 2.85
CA HIS A 335 -36.66 21.32 2.71
C HIS A 335 -36.81 22.01 4.08
N LYS A 336 -36.57 23.32 4.07
CA LYS A 336 -36.80 24.22 5.21
C LYS A 336 -38.31 24.29 5.52
N THR A 337 -38.67 24.32 6.80
CA THR A 337 -40.03 24.67 7.26
C THR A 337 -39.97 25.86 8.22
N MET A 338 -41.13 26.37 8.64
CA MET A 338 -41.23 27.52 9.57
C MET A 338 -40.47 27.31 10.89
N PHE A 339 -40.26 26.06 11.33
CA PHE A 339 -39.62 25.73 12.59
C PHE A 339 -38.31 24.95 12.44
N ARG A 340 -37.84 24.68 11.20
CA ARG A 340 -36.68 23.81 10.94
C ARG A 340 -35.88 24.26 9.72
N HIS A 341 -34.56 24.26 9.84
CA HIS A 341 -33.64 24.53 8.73
C HIS A 341 -33.61 23.38 7.71
N SER A 342 -33.31 23.74 6.46
CA SER A 342 -32.97 22.79 5.40
C SER A 342 -31.71 22.00 5.76
N LYS A 343 -31.64 20.75 5.32
CA LYS A 343 -30.49 19.88 5.56
C LYS A 343 -30.23 18.98 4.37
N PHE A 344 -28.97 18.82 4.02
CA PHE A 344 -28.51 17.75 3.14
C PHE A 344 -28.10 16.55 3.99
N TYR A 345 -28.38 15.38 3.45
CA TYR A 345 -28.10 14.07 4.02
C TYR A 345 -27.31 13.28 2.98
N TYR A 346 -26.24 12.64 3.43
CA TYR A 346 -25.38 11.79 2.62
C TYR A 346 -25.35 10.43 3.29
N THR A 347 -25.47 9.36 2.52
CA THR A 347 -25.37 7.98 2.99
C THR A 347 -24.41 7.22 2.08
N ILE A 348 -23.52 6.44 2.66
CA ILE A 348 -22.68 5.47 1.93
C ILE A 348 -23.04 4.09 2.43
N ASP A 349 -23.19 3.18 1.47
CA ASP A 349 -23.37 1.76 1.72
C ASP A 349 -22.12 1.02 1.22
N PRO A 350 -21.27 0.48 2.11
CA PRO A 350 -20.11 -0.29 1.70
C PRO A 350 -20.46 -1.56 0.91
N HIS A 351 -21.70 -2.06 1.02
CA HIS A 351 -22.17 -3.14 0.16
C HIS A 351 -22.41 -2.71 -1.29
N LYS A 352 -22.44 -1.40 -1.56
CA LYS A 352 -22.55 -0.81 -2.89
C LYS A 352 -21.22 -0.32 -3.43
N LEU A 353 -20.10 -0.60 -2.75
CA LEU A 353 -18.78 -0.28 -3.29
C LEU A 353 -18.60 -0.87 -4.68
N GLU A 354 -18.04 -0.07 -5.56
CA GLU A 354 -17.72 -0.45 -6.91
C GLU A 354 -16.20 -0.59 -7.05
N ARG A 355 -15.77 -1.58 -7.82
CA ARG A 355 -14.36 -1.86 -8.05
C ARG A 355 -13.67 -0.72 -8.83
N LYS A 356 -12.45 -0.35 -8.43
CA LYS A 356 -11.61 0.64 -9.12
C LYS A 356 -10.25 0.03 -9.45
N TRP A 357 -9.64 0.44 -10.56
CA TRP A 357 -8.28 0.05 -10.90
C TRP A 357 -7.29 0.98 -10.21
N TYR A 358 -6.41 0.39 -9.39
CA TYR A 358 -5.24 1.04 -8.81
C TYR A 358 -4.03 0.85 -9.74
N TYR A 359 -3.28 1.93 -9.98
CA TYR A 359 -2.11 1.96 -10.88
C TYR A 359 -0.84 2.27 -10.06
N PRO A 360 -0.10 1.26 -9.58
CA PRO A 360 0.98 1.50 -8.62
C PRO A 360 2.13 2.36 -9.19
N ARG A 361 2.44 2.24 -10.49
CA ARG A 361 3.48 3.08 -11.13
C ARG A 361 3.13 4.56 -11.12
N ALA A 362 1.85 4.91 -11.24
CA ALA A 362 1.39 6.31 -11.16
C ALA A 362 1.62 6.91 -9.75
N LYS A 363 1.84 6.04 -8.76
CA LYS A 363 2.12 6.39 -7.35
C LYS A 363 3.61 6.28 -6.99
N GLY A 364 4.48 6.07 -7.99
CA GLY A 364 5.94 6.04 -7.79
C GLY A 364 6.49 4.67 -7.38
N HIS A 365 5.67 3.62 -7.33
CA HIS A 365 6.16 2.27 -7.03
C HIS A 365 6.89 1.66 -8.23
N ASP A 366 8.03 0.98 -7.96
CA ASP A 366 8.64 0.09 -8.95
C ASP A 366 7.84 -1.21 -9.01
N THR A 367 7.25 -1.48 -10.16
CA THR A 367 6.42 -2.67 -10.39
C THR A 367 7.04 -3.67 -11.35
N ARG A 368 8.33 -3.49 -11.69
CA ARG A 368 9.07 -4.39 -12.59
C ARG A 368 9.24 -5.75 -11.92
N LEU A 369 8.80 -6.80 -12.59
CA LEU A 369 9.06 -8.18 -12.21
C LEU A 369 10.48 -8.59 -12.64
N PRO A 370 11.09 -9.57 -11.95
CA PRO A 370 12.35 -10.16 -12.41
C PRO A 370 12.24 -10.63 -13.85
N LYS A 371 13.38 -10.69 -14.56
CA LYS A 371 13.43 -11.16 -15.95
C LYS A 371 12.78 -12.53 -16.07
N TRP A 372 11.98 -12.75 -17.12
CA TRP A 372 11.30 -14.03 -17.39
C TRP A 372 12.02 -14.84 -18.47
N ASP A 373 13.12 -15.49 -18.12
CA ASP A 373 13.86 -16.38 -19.03
C ASP A 373 13.38 -17.83 -18.90
N ILE A 374 12.40 -18.20 -19.73
CA ILE A 374 11.80 -19.56 -19.72
C ILE A 374 12.77 -20.68 -20.16
N ALA A 375 14.02 -20.37 -20.52
CA ALA A 375 15.06 -21.38 -20.69
C ALA A 375 15.50 -21.99 -19.36
N THR A 376 15.47 -21.19 -18.30
CA THR A 376 15.92 -21.56 -16.95
C THR A 376 14.82 -21.43 -15.91
N GLN A 377 13.76 -20.68 -16.21
CA GLN A 377 12.64 -20.42 -15.33
C GLN A 377 11.37 -21.14 -15.77
N SER A 378 10.43 -21.30 -14.85
CA SER A 378 9.14 -21.94 -15.11
C SER A 378 8.24 -21.11 -16.02
N LEU A 379 7.31 -21.79 -16.67
CA LEU A 379 6.23 -21.17 -17.45
C LEU A 379 5.21 -20.47 -16.55
N GLU A 380 5.17 -20.79 -15.26
CA GLU A 380 4.27 -20.21 -14.27
C GLU A 380 4.98 -19.24 -13.34
N ARG A 381 4.28 -18.17 -12.96
CA ARG A 381 4.57 -17.34 -11.79
C ARG A 381 3.39 -17.39 -10.84
N PHE A 382 3.67 -17.64 -9.57
CA PHE A 382 2.65 -17.62 -8.51
C PHE A 382 2.73 -16.30 -7.77
N ILE A 383 1.57 -15.69 -7.54
CA ILE A 383 1.48 -14.39 -6.86
C ILE A 383 0.56 -14.57 -5.67
N ASN A 384 1.12 -14.56 -4.47
CA ASN A 384 0.31 -14.51 -3.25
C ASN A 384 0.02 -13.06 -2.90
N ILE A 385 -1.21 -12.80 -2.49
CA ILE A 385 -1.67 -11.46 -2.15
C ILE A 385 -2.14 -11.43 -0.70
N PHE A 386 -1.65 -10.44 0.03
CA PHE A 386 -2.01 -10.17 1.41
C PHE A 386 -2.39 -8.70 1.58
N GLU A 387 -3.27 -8.44 2.54
CA GLU A 387 -3.33 -7.20 3.28
C GLU A 387 -2.48 -7.45 4.56
N ARG A 388 -1.51 -6.57 4.87
CA ARG A 388 -0.56 -6.80 5.98
C ARG A 388 -0.93 -5.98 7.22
N ASP A 389 -1.22 -6.73 8.26
CA ASP A 389 -1.36 -6.21 9.62
C ASP A 389 -0.07 -6.22 10.47
N VAL A 390 -0.09 -5.51 11.60
CA VAL A 390 1.03 -5.26 12.52
C VAL A 390 1.43 -6.41 13.48
N ASP A 391 0.88 -7.62 13.33
CA ASP A 391 1.13 -8.72 14.27
C ASP A 391 2.46 -9.49 14.02
N GLU A 392 2.76 -10.46 14.90
CA GLU A 392 3.90 -11.36 14.84
C GLU A 392 3.99 -12.08 13.48
N LYS A 393 5.21 -12.15 12.92
CA LYS A 393 5.47 -12.86 11.67
C LYS A 393 5.18 -14.36 11.81
N ILE A 394 4.52 -14.93 10.80
CA ILE A 394 4.35 -16.36 10.60
C ILE A 394 4.92 -16.78 9.26
N THR A 395 5.33 -18.05 9.20
CA THR A 395 5.80 -18.68 7.97
C THR A 395 5.04 -19.96 7.75
N TYR A 396 4.55 -20.16 6.53
CA TYR A 396 4.00 -21.44 6.12
C TYR A 396 4.45 -21.80 4.70
N VAL A 397 4.32 -23.08 4.39
CA VAL A 397 4.91 -23.70 3.20
C VAL A 397 3.81 -24.24 2.30
N GLN A 398 3.91 -23.99 1.00
CA GLN A 398 3.01 -24.57 -0.01
C GLN A 398 3.79 -25.29 -1.09
N ASN A 399 3.24 -26.39 -1.60
CA ASN A 399 3.76 -27.06 -2.79
C ASN A 399 3.08 -26.51 -4.05
N LYS A 400 3.88 -26.22 -5.07
CA LYS A 400 3.44 -25.76 -6.39
C LYS A 400 4.13 -26.56 -7.47
N THR A 401 3.40 -26.92 -8.51
CA THR A 401 3.97 -27.56 -9.70
C THR A 401 4.47 -26.49 -10.65
N THR A 402 5.75 -26.54 -11.01
CA THR A 402 6.37 -25.66 -12.01
C THR A 402 6.72 -26.45 -13.26
N THR A 403 6.42 -25.92 -14.44
CA THR A 403 6.73 -26.55 -15.73
C THR A 403 7.82 -25.77 -16.46
N PHE A 404 8.77 -26.50 -17.04
CA PHE A 404 9.92 -25.93 -17.75
C PHE A 404 9.88 -26.32 -19.22
N ALA A 405 10.00 -25.33 -20.09
CA ALA A 405 10.07 -25.54 -21.53
C ALA A 405 11.41 -26.19 -21.94
N ALA A 406 11.34 -26.99 -23.02
CA ALA A 406 12.45 -27.79 -23.54
C ALA A 406 12.97 -27.32 -24.92
N ASN A 407 12.31 -26.35 -25.55
CA ASN A 407 12.56 -25.96 -26.93
C ASN A 407 13.59 -24.81 -27.05
N PHE A 408 14.79 -25.06 -26.53
CA PHE A 408 15.94 -24.14 -26.61
C PHE A 408 17.08 -24.80 -27.36
N LYS A 409 17.91 -23.99 -28.03
CA LYS A 409 19.17 -24.50 -28.58
C LYS A 409 20.03 -25.06 -27.47
N SER A 410 20.69 -26.16 -27.75
CA SER A 410 21.75 -26.73 -26.91
C SER A 410 23.04 -26.80 -27.72
N SER A 411 24.14 -26.47 -27.06
CA SER A 411 25.50 -26.73 -27.55
C SER A 411 25.88 -28.19 -27.33
N ALA A 412 26.99 -28.63 -27.94
CA ALA A 412 27.52 -29.98 -27.78
C ALA A 412 27.81 -30.36 -26.31
N ASP A 413 28.11 -29.35 -25.47
CA ASP A 413 28.39 -29.52 -24.03
C ASP A 413 27.12 -29.44 -23.16
N GLY A 414 25.93 -29.39 -23.76
CA GLY A 414 24.65 -29.33 -23.04
C GLY A 414 24.26 -27.93 -22.53
N ASN A 415 25.09 -26.92 -22.75
CA ASN A 415 24.79 -25.53 -22.39
C ASN A 415 23.86 -24.86 -23.40
N ILE A 416 23.03 -23.93 -22.96
CA ILE A 416 22.19 -23.10 -23.83
C ILE A 416 23.07 -21.93 -24.36
N PRO A 417 23.29 -21.82 -25.68
CA PRO A 417 24.09 -20.74 -26.23
C PRO A 417 23.40 -19.39 -26.03
N ILE A 418 24.23 -18.36 -25.82
CA ILE A 418 23.79 -16.97 -25.70
C ILE A 418 23.70 -16.39 -27.11
N GLY A 419 22.52 -15.88 -27.49
CA GLY A 419 22.32 -15.25 -28.78
C GLY A 419 22.81 -13.81 -28.85
N GLU A 420 22.70 -13.18 -30.03
CA GLU A 420 23.24 -11.84 -30.31
C GLU A 420 22.72 -10.76 -29.34
N ASN A 421 21.53 -10.96 -28.76
CA ASN A 421 20.91 -10.05 -27.79
C ASN A 421 21.25 -10.37 -26.32
N GLY A 422 22.21 -11.26 -26.06
CA GLY A 422 22.71 -11.57 -24.72
C GLY A 422 21.85 -12.55 -23.90
N GLY A 423 20.85 -13.20 -24.52
CA GLY A 423 19.95 -14.13 -23.83
C GLY A 423 19.78 -15.49 -24.54
N SER A 424 19.03 -16.40 -23.92
CA SER A 424 18.80 -17.77 -24.39
C SER A 424 18.14 -17.81 -25.78
N ILE A 425 18.51 -18.80 -26.62
CA ILE A 425 17.94 -18.95 -27.97
C ILE A 425 16.80 -19.97 -27.94
N LYS A 426 15.58 -19.49 -28.17
CA LYS A 426 14.37 -20.31 -28.28
C LYS A 426 14.17 -20.79 -29.72
N VAL A 427 13.70 -22.04 -29.87
CA VAL A 427 13.41 -22.69 -31.15
C VAL A 427 11.94 -23.11 -31.19
N GLY A 428 11.19 -22.55 -32.12
CA GLY A 428 9.77 -22.83 -32.32
C GLY A 428 8.83 -22.00 -31.43
N LEU A 429 7.61 -21.83 -31.91
CA LEU A 429 6.51 -21.17 -31.19
C LEU A 429 5.95 -22.09 -30.11
N GLY A 430 5.44 -21.49 -29.04
CA GLY A 430 4.88 -22.20 -27.89
C GLY A 430 5.93 -22.95 -27.10
N TYR A 431 5.49 -23.99 -26.41
CA TYR A 431 6.35 -24.93 -25.72
C TYR A 431 5.92 -26.36 -26.06
N ASP A 432 6.89 -27.27 -26.11
CA ASP A 432 6.62 -28.67 -26.39
C ASP A 432 6.15 -29.37 -25.11
N THR A 433 4.85 -29.62 -25.00
CA THR A 433 4.24 -30.27 -23.82
C THR A 433 4.76 -31.69 -23.58
N THR A 434 5.24 -32.38 -24.62
CA THR A 434 5.74 -33.78 -24.50
C THR A 434 7.17 -33.85 -23.97
N LYS A 435 7.98 -32.82 -24.24
CA LYS A 435 9.37 -32.73 -23.76
C LYS A 435 9.55 -31.87 -22.52
N SER A 436 8.54 -31.08 -22.19
CA SER A 436 8.57 -30.23 -21.00
C SER A 436 8.60 -31.07 -19.73
N THR A 437 9.31 -30.58 -18.73
CA THR A 437 9.46 -31.25 -17.44
C THR A 437 8.73 -30.47 -16.36
N SER A 438 8.02 -31.16 -15.48
CA SER A 438 7.38 -30.55 -14.31
C SER A 438 8.07 -30.97 -13.02
N THR A 439 8.26 -30.02 -12.11
CA THR A 439 8.86 -30.26 -10.79
C THR A 439 7.91 -29.77 -9.71
N SER A 440 7.78 -30.53 -8.62
CA SER A 440 7.13 -30.04 -7.40
C SER A 440 8.12 -29.14 -6.66
N SER A 441 7.84 -27.84 -6.68
CA SER A 441 8.57 -26.82 -5.95
C SER A 441 7.83 -26.46 -4.67
N THR A 442 8.58 -25.97 -3.69
CA THR A 442 8.07 -25.55 -2.40
C THR A 442 8.25 -24.04 -2.30
N ILE A 443 7.18 -23.31 -2.01
CA ILE A 443 7.22 -21.87 -1.77
C ILE A 443 7.09 -21.62 -0.26
N THR A 444 7.95 -20.75 0.26
CA THR A 444 7.89 -20.29 1.64
C THR A 444 7.22 -18.92 1.66
N ILE A 445 6.13 -18.82 2.40
CA ILE A 445 5.31 -17.62 2.50
C ILE A 445 5.51 -17.02 3.87
N GLU A 446 5.94 -15.76 3.91
CA GLU A 446 6.12 -14.99 5.14
C GLU A 446 5.06 -13.90 5.20
N THR A 447 4.27 -13.88 6.28
CA THR A 447 3.20 -12.89 6.52
C THR A 447 3.07 -12.63 8.02
N THR A 448 2.12 -11.82 8.49
CA THR A 448 1.82 -11.70 9.94
C THR A 448 0.63 -12.58 10.32
N LYS A 449 0.50 -12.91 11.62
CA LYS A 449 -0.57 -13.79 12.14
C LYS A 449 -1.97 -13.32 11.78
N THR A 450 -2.16 -12.01 11.68
CA THR A 450 -3.45 -11.40 11.44
C THR A 450 -3.64 -10.96 9.99
N SER A 451 -2.56 -10.88 9.18
CA SER A 451 -2.66 -10.53 7.75
C SER A 451 -3.77 -11.27 7.02
N ASP A 452 -4.63 -10.54 6.31
CA ASP A 452 -5.65 -11.14 5.47
C ASP A 452 -5.09 -11.70 4.17
N GLN A 453 -5.28 -13.00 3.95
CA GLN A 453 -4.92 -13.64 2.70
C GLN A 453 -6.00 -13.38 1.62
N LEU A 454 -5.68 -12.50 0.67
CA LEU A 454 -6.54 -12.20 -0.49
C LEU A 454 -6.45 -13.25 -1.61
N GLY A 455 -5.58 -14.26 -1.41
CA GLY A 455 -5.50 -15.50 -2.20
C GLY A 455 -4.24 -15.59 -3.07
N THR A 456 -4.25 -16.53 -4.02
CA THR A 456 -3.12 -16.77 -4.94
C THR A 456 -3.57 -16.66 -6.40
N LEU A 457 -2.78 -15.97 -7.22
CA LEU A 457 -2.92 -15.92 -8.68
C LEU A 457 -1.81 -16.75 -9.35
N THR A 458 -2.10 -17.26 -10.55
CA THR A 458 -1.09 -17.89 -11.42
C THR A 458 -1.07 -17.13 -12.73
N LEU A 459 0.11 -16.63 -13.10
CA LEU A 459 0.39 -16.05 -14.41
C LEU A 459 1.20 -17.06 -15.22
N ASN A 460 0.72 -17.41 -16.41
CA ASN A 460 1.43 -18.30 -17.32
C ASN A 460 2.11 -17.51 -18.43
N PHE A 461 3.27 -17.97 -18.88
CA PHE A 461 3.98 -17.41 -20.02
C PHE A 461 3.17 -17.49 -21.32
N TYR A 462 2.23 -18.44 -21.41
CA TYR A 462 1.32 -18.58 -22.54
C TYR A 462 -0.05 -17.92 -22.33
N ASP A 463 -0.23 -17.14 -21.25
CA ASP A 463 -1.41 -16.29 -21.13
C ASP A 463 -1.33 -15.19 -22.20
N ALA A 464 -2.46 -14.90 -22.85
CA ALA A 464 -2.58 -13.75 -23.73
C ALA A 464 -2.27 -12.46 -22.96
N ILE A 465 -1.66 -11.46 -23.59
CA ILE A 465 -1.44 -10.14 -22.99
C ILE A 465 -2.62 -9.24 -23.34
N ILE A 466 -2.94 -9.13 -24.63
CA ILE A 466 -4.12 -8.44 -25.14
C ILE A 466 -5.09 -9.47 -25.72
N VAL A 467 -6.35 -9.38 -25.34
CA VAL A 467 -7.41 -10.28 -25.82
C VAL A 467 -8.28 -9.64 -26.90
N GLU A 468 -8.34 -8.31 -26.94
CA GLU A 468 -9.22 -7.61 -27.86
C GLU A 468 -8.71 -6.20 -28.18
N LYS A 469 -9.03 -5.71 -29.37
CA LYS A 469 -8.82 -4.32 -29.80
C LYS A 469 -10.15 -3.73 -30.27
N ASN A 470 -10.41 -2.51 -29.82
CA ASN A 470 -11.58 -1.73 -30.18
C ASN A 470 -11.12 -0.34 -30.64
N SER A 471 -11.65 0.15 -31.75
CA SER A 471 -11.23 1.41 -32.38
C SER A 471 -11.50 2.66 -31.52
N GLN A 472 -12.48 2.61 -30.61
CA GLN A 472 -12.82 3.72 -29.72
C GLN A 472 -12.23 3.56 -28.32
N LYS A 473 -12.19 2.32 -27.80
CA LYS A 473 -11.77 2.04 -26.41
C LYS A 473 -10.28 1.69 -26.27
N GLY A 474 -9.60 1.30 -27.35
CA GLY A 474 -8.19 0.88 -27.33
C GLY A 474 -8.04 -0.63 -27.21
N TYR A 475 -7.24 -1.11 -26.25
CA TYR A 475 -6.89 -2.52 -26.10
C TYR A 475 -7.43 -3.10 -24.78
N ARG A 476 -8.04 -4.28 -24.82
CA ARG A 476 -8.45 -5.00 -23.62
C ARG A 476 -7.36 -6.00 -23.24
N PRO A 477 -6.63 -5.79 -22.13
CA PRO A 477 -5.66 -6.75 -21.65
C PRO A 477 -6.35 -7.96 -21.02
N LYS A 478 -5.61 -9.07 -20.92
CA LYS A 478 -5.97 -10.18 -20.05
C LYS A 478 -5.62 -9.80 -18.61
N ASN A 479 -6.53 -10.12 -17.69
CA ASN A 479 -6.30 -10.05 -16.26
C ASN A 479 -6.17 -11.46 -15.69
N VAL A 480 -5.22 -11.66 -14.79
CA VAL A 480 -5.20 -12.84 -13.90
C VAL A 480 -6.07 -12.52 -12.70
N SER A 481 -6.94 -13.46 -12.30
CA SER A 481 -7.90 -13.23 -11.22
C SER A 481 -8.19 -14.50 -10.44
N ASN A 482 -8.43 -14.36 -9.13
CA ASN A 482 -8.93 -15.41 -8.25
C ASN A 482 -10.37 -15.10 -7.76
N GLY A 483 -11.03 -14.10 -8.35
CA GLY A 483 -12.33 -13.60 -7.92
C GLY A 483 -12.25 -12.48 -6.86
N THR A 484 -11.24 -12.51 -6.00
CA THR A 484 -10.98 -11.49 -4.98
C THR A 484 -10.08 -10.36 -5.51
N VAL A 485 -8.96 -10.72 -6.13
CA VAL A 485 -8.00 -9.79 -6.72
C VAL A 485 -7.90 -10.05 -8.20
N SER A 486 -7.81 -8.98 -8.99
CA SER A 486 -7.50 -9.02 -10.41
C SER A 486 -6.28 -8.16 -10.69
N ILE A 487 -5.30 -8.70 -11.43
CA ILE A 487 -4.08 -7.98 -11.80
C ILE A 487 -3.90 -8.03 -13.30
N THR A 488 -3.60 -6.88 -13.91
CA THR A 488 -3.06 -6.81 -15.27
C THR A 488 -1.54 -6.83 -15.17
N ILE A 489 -0.91 -7.82 -15.82
CA ILE A 489 0.55 -7.91 -15.95
C ILE A 489 0.90 -7.83 -17.43
N SER A 490 1.74 -6.88 -17.80
CA SER A 490 2.05 -6.58 -19.19
C SER A 490 3.55 -6.32 -19.36
N PRO A 491 4.18 -6.86 -20.43
CA PRO A 491 5.57 -6.55 -20.71
C PRO A 491 5.71 -5.11 -21.24
N MET A 492 6.83 -4.49 -20.91
CA MET A 492 7.25 -3.20 -21.45
C MET A 492 8.73 -3.26 -21.83
N SER A 493 9.06 -2.58 -22.91
CA SER A 493 10.44 -2.24 -23.24
C SER A 493 10.98 -1.22 -22.24
N ASP A 494 12.27 -1.30 -21.95
CA ASP A 494 12.98 -0.34 -21.10
C ASP A 494 12.84 1.11 -21.59
N ALA A 495 12.73 1.31 -22.91
CA ALA A 495 12.52 2.63 -23.48
C ALA A 495 11.13 3.18 -23.16
N PHE A 496 10.08 2.37 -23.38
CA PHE A 496 8.70 2.77 -23.12
C PHE A 496 8.44 2.94 -21.63
N SER A 497 8.96 2.04 -20.79
CA SER A 497 8.74 2.09 -19.34
C SER A 497 9.25 3.39 -18.71
N ARG A 498 10.31 3.99 -19.28
CA ARG A 498 10.84 5.30 -18.84
C ARG A 498 10.09 6.51 -19.39
N SER A 499 9.36 6.36 -20.49
CA SER A 499 8.69 7.49 -21.17
C SER A 499 7.19 7.60 -20.91
N VAL A 500 6.53 6.48 -20.57
CA VAL A 500 5.09 6.44 -20.37
C VAL A 500 4.70 7.10 -19.05
N ASN A 501 3.72 8.00 -19.10
CA ASN A 501 3.05 8.56 -17.93
C ASN A 501 1.69 7.87 -17.79
N PHE A 502 1.37 7.38 -16.58
CA PHE A 502 0.11 6.72 -16.27
C PHE A 502 -0.92 7.67 -15.68
#